data_AF-A0A3C1BXX6-F1
#
_entry.id   AF-A0A3C1BXX6-F1
#
_cell.length_a   1.000
_cell.length_b   1.000
_cell.length_c   1.000
_cell.angle_alpha   90.00
_cell.angle_beta   90.00
_cell.angle_gamma   90.00
#
_symmetry.space_group_name_H-M   'P 1'
#
loop_
_entity.id
_entity.type
_entity.pdbx_description
1 polymer ?
#
loop_
_entity_poly.entity_id
_entity_poly.type
_entity_poly.pdbx_seq_one_letter_code
_entity_poly.pdbx_strand_id
1 'polypeptide(L)' 'MSKVAVVYWSGTGNTEEMANAVAEGTKGAGCQVCLAPAAQFSADRMDEFDAVAFGCPAMG' A
#
# COMPACT_ATOMS: atom_id res chain seq x y z
N MET A 1 10.01 -5.66 14.06
CA MET A 1 8.65 -5.27 13.64
C MET A 1 8.73 -5.07 12.14
N SER A 2 8.02 -5.86 11.35
CA SER A 2 8.12 -5.76 9.89
C SER A 2 7.48 -4.46 9.39
N LYS A 3 8.08 -3.82 8.38
CA LYS A 3 7.59 -2.62 7.73
C LYS A 3 7.02 -2.99 6.36
N VAL A 4 5.75 -2.67 6.13
CA VAL A 4 5.03 -3.02 4.91
C VAL A 4 4.59 -1.75 4.19
N ALA A 5 4.85 -1.67 2.89
CA ALA A 5 4.27 -0.63 2.04
C ALA A 5 2.98 -1.13 1.38
N VAL A 6 1.93 -0.30 1.40
CA VAL A 6 0.72 -0.50 0.61
C VAL A 6 0.67 0.64 -0.39
N VAL A 7 0.95 0.33 -1.65
CA VAL A 7 1.09 1.30 -2.73
C VAL A 7 -0.05 1.12 -3.71
N TYR A 8 -0.83 2.17 -3.97
CA TYR A 8 -2.04 2.02 -4.78
C TYR A 8 -2.27 3.16 -5.77
N TRP A 9 -2.98 2.87 -6.85
CA TRP A 9 -3.63 3.87 -7.69
C TRP A 9 -5.15 3.68 -7.61
N SER A 10 -5.91 4.77 -7.58
CA SER A 10 -7.36 4.74 -7.50
C SER A 10 -7.94 5.91 -8.29
N GLY A 11 -8.83 5.61 -9.25
CA GLY A 11 -9.55 6.64 -10.00
C GLY A 11 -10.85 7.08 -9.32
N THR A 12 -11.62 6.12 -8.78
CA THR A 12 -12.97 6.35 -8.22
C THR A 12 -13.08 6.01 -6.73
N GLY A 13 -11.96 5.75 -6.03
CA GLY A 13 -11.95 5.47 -4.59
C GLY A 13 -11.97 3.99 -4.21
N ASN A 14 -12.54 3.10 -5.02
CA ASN A 14 -12.69 1.68 -4.65
C ASN A 14 -11.36 0.99 -4.29
N THR A 15 -10.29 1.23 -5.05
CA THR A 15 -8.97 0.63 -4.78
C THR A 15 -8.28 1.26 -3.56
N GLU A 16 -8.58 2.53 -3.29
CA GLU A 16 -8.12 3.19 -2.07
C GLU A 16 -8.81 2.60 -0.83
N GLU A 17 -10.12 2.31 -0.89
CA GLU A 17 -10.82 1.62 0.19
C GLU A 17 -10.21 0.23 0.47
N MET A 18 -9.92 -0.53 -0.59
CA MET A 18 -9.22 -1.81 -0.46
C MET A 18 -7.81 -1.64 0.15
N ALA A 19 -7.05 -0.64 -0.29
CA ALA A 19 -5.72 -0.37 0.25
C ALA A 19 -5.76 0.02 1.74
N ASN A 20 -6.76 0.78 2.17
CA ASN A 20 -6.99 1.08 3.58
C ASN A 20 -7.33 -0.19 4.39
N ALA A 21 -8.19 -1.07 3.86
CA ALA A 21 -8.50 -2.34 4.54
C ALA A 21 -7.25 -3.22 4.72
N VAL A 22 -6.38 -3.31 3.69
CA VAL A 22 -5.10 -4.01 3.78
C VAL A 22 -4.17 -3.36 4.81
N ALA A 23 -4.09 -2.02 4.82
CA ALA A 23 -3.31 -1.28 5.80
C ALA A 23 -3.77 -1.55 7.25
N GLU A 24 -5.07 -1.55 7.51
CA GLU A 24 -5.62 -1.84 8.84
C GLU A 24 -5.36 -3.29 9.25
N GLY A 25 -5.55 -4.26 8.36
CA GLY A 25 -5.20 -5.67 8.64
C GLY A 25 -3.71 -5.85 8.96
N THR A 26 -2.84 -5.15 8.25
CA THR A 26 -1.39 -5.20 8.45
C THR A 26 -0.97 -4.56 9.77
N LYS A 27 -1.59 -3.43 10.15
CA LYS A 27 -1.42 -2.84 11.49
C LYS A 27 -1.92 -3.78 12.59
N GLY A 28 -3.07 -4.42 12.39
CA GLY A 28 -3.65 -5.38 13.32
C GLY A 28 -2.77 -6.62 13.54
N ALA A 29 -1.96 -7.00 12.55
CA ALA A 29 -0.92 -8.02 12.66
C ALA A 29 0.37 -7.55 13.37
N GLY A 30 0.40 -6.31 13.88
CA GLY A 30 1.55 -5.75 14.60
C GLY A 30 2.68 -5.25 13.71
N CYS A 31 2.43 -5.01 12.42
CA CYS A 31 3.42 -4.47 11.48
C CYS A 31 3.32 -2.95 11.37
N GLN A 32 4.42 -2.30 11.00
CA GLN A 32 4.41 -0.90 10.57
C GLN A 32 3.90 -0.82 9.13
N VAL A 33 3.05 0.18 8.84
CA VAL A 33 2.46 0.36 7.51
C VAL A 33 2.77 1.74 6.96
N CYS A 34 3.24 1.78 5.71
CA CYS A 34 3.26 2.97 4.87
C CYS A 34 2.22 2.82 3.78
N LEU A 35 1.11 3.55 3.88
CA LEU A 35 0.09 3.63 2.84
C LEU A 35 0.37 4.85 1.97
N ALA A 36 0.52 4.67 0.66
CA ALA A 36 0.84 5.76 -0.26
C ALA A 36 0.19 5.57 -1.64
N PRO A 37 -0.34 6.65 -2.26
CA PRO A 37 -0.64 6.65 -3.68
C PRO A 37 0.64 6.38 -4.50
N ALA A 38 0.54 5.62 -5.59
CA ALA A 38 1.66 5.26 -6.46
C ALA A 38 2.39 6.49 -7.01
N ALA A 39 1.66 7.58 -7.28
CA ALA A 39 2.22 8.85 -7.72
C ALA A 39 3.12 9.54 -6.67
N GLN A 40 3.07 9.10 -5.42
CA GLN A 40 3.81 9.65 -4.29
C GLN A 40 4.84 8.64 -3.71
N PHE A 41 5.01 7.48 -4.35
CA PHE A 41 5.91 6.43 -3.91
C PHE A 41 7.08 6.30 -4.89
N SER A 42 8.32 6.42 -4.39
CA SER A 42 9.53 6.19 -5.19
C SER A 42 10.02 4.74 -5.03
N ALA A 43 10.47 4.15 -6.14
CA ALA A 43 11.11 2.84 -6.15
C ALA A 43 12.40 2.79 -5.32
N ASP A 44 13.07 3.93 -5.12
CA ASP A 44 14.29 4.01 -4.28
C ASP A 44 14.03 3.66 -2.81
N ARG A 45 12.76 3.68 -2.39
CA ARG A 45 12.34 3.37 -1.02
C ARG A 45 12.07 1.90 -0.80
N MET A 46 12.16 1.05 -1.83
CA MET A 46 11.80 -0.37 -1.75
C MET A 46 12.62 -1.12 -0.69
N ASP A 47 13.91 -0.79 -0.55
CA ASP A 47 14.80 -1.39 0.44
C ASP A 47 14.45 -1.01 1.90
N GLU A 48 13.57 -0.03 2.11
CA GLU A 48 13.08 0.31 3.45
C GLU A 48 12.05 -0.69 4.00
N PHE A 49 11.47 -1.55 3.16
CA PHE A 49 10.30 -2.37 3.49
C PHE A 49 10.60 -3.87 3.38
N ASP A 50 10.05 -4.66 4.30
CA ASP A 50 10.15 -6.12 4.28
C ASP A 50 9.15 -6.75 3.29
N ALA A 51 8.05 -6.05 3.00
CA ALA A 51 7.04 -6.47 2.05
C ALA A 51 6.32 -5.26 1.42
N VAL A 52 5.80 -5.47 0.20
CA VAL A 52 5.04 -4.45 -0.53
C VAL A 52 3.78 -5.07 -1.13
N ALA A 53 2.63 -4.44 -0.89
CA ALA A 53 1.35 -4.76 -1.50
C ALA A 53 1.00 -3.67 -2.53
N PHE A 54 0.76 -4.06 -3.77
CA PHE A 54 0.34 -3.15 -4.85
C PHE A 54 -1.14 -3.29 -5.15
N GLY A 55 -1.83 -2.17 -5.39
CA GLY A 55 -3.23 -2.13 -5.81
C GLY A 55 -3.46 -1.17 -6.96
N CYS A 56 -4.05 -1.63 -8.06
CA CYS A 56 -4.49 -0.78 -9.16
C CYS A 56 -5.79 -1.35 -9.75
N PRO A 57 -6.83 -0.55 -10.00
CA PRO A 57 -7.99 -0.99 -10.77
C PRO A 57 -7.55 -1.38 -12.19
N ALA A 58 -8.22 -2.38 -12.77
CA ALA A 58 -8.05 -2.70 -14.18
C ALA A 58 -8.59 -1.54 -15.03
N MET A 59 -7.71 -0.89 -15.79
CA MET A 59 -8.07 0.08 -16.81
C MET A 59 -7.74 -0.57 -18.15
N GLY A 60 -8.77 -1.06 -18.84
CA GLY A 60 -8.66 -1.62 -20.18
C GLY A 60 -8.48 -0.56 -21.25
#